data_AF-A0A2P1IM32-F1
#
_entry.id   AF-A0A2P1IM32-F1
#
_cell.length_a   1.000
_cell.length_b   1.000
_cell.length_c   1.000
_cell.angle_alpha   90.00
_cell.angle_beta   90.00
_cell.angle_gamma   90.00
#
_symmetry.space_group_name_H-M   'P 1'
#
loop_
_entity.id
_entity.type
_entity.pdbx_description
1 polymer ?
#
loop_
_entity_poly.entity_id
_entity_poly.type
_entity_poly.pdbx_seq_one_letter_code
_entity_poly.pdbx_strand_id
1 'polypeptide(L)'
;AYVRSIREEYIVLTRLLATKTMYWIQNTSELLIRFHQDKGLLESEFSNGQKLGKVISIDTGSSVSDTHNKGKTVAILNFETGIKIVYKPRSLEIDVKFNKFVNYLNGKNLSFDLKTVHTLNKKSYGWTQFISYKECQEELQIGKFYWRIGSYLAILYAMNAVDFHMQNLIAEGEYPILVDLESLFHNNSTYTDTSAFSRAQEHIERSVLRIGLLPRKINSKAGFEGIDLSALGAQEGQVSPHKTSTIVDRDKDTVRIE
;
A
#
# COMPACT_ATOMS: atom_id res chain seq x y z
N ALA A 1 -36.29 -11.94 20.07
CA ALA A 1 -36.23 -11.05 21.24
C ALA A 1 -34.81 -10.46 21.42
N TYR A 2 -33.80 -11.29 21.62
CA TYR A 2 -32.41 -10.87 21.91
C TYR A 2 -31.71 -10.00 20.84
N VAL A 3 -31.76 -10.38 19.55
CA VAL A 3 -31.14 -9.56 18.47
C VAL A 3 -31.80 -8.18 18.36
N ARG A 4 -33.10 -8.09 18.68
CA ARG A 4 -33.83 -6.82 18.66
C ARG A 4 -33.41 -5.92 19.83
N SER A 5 -33.26 -6.47 21.05
CA SER A 5 -32.83 -5.69 22.21
C SER A 5 -31.42 -5.12 22.02
N ILE A 6 -30.47 -5.90 21.50
CA ILE A 6 -29.12 -5.40 21.17
C ILE A 6 -29.18 -4.27 20.14
N ARG A 7 -30.04 -4.40 19.12
CA ARG A 7 -30.17 -3.37 18.09
C ARG A 7 -30.76 -2.07 18.62
N GLU A 8 -31.71 -2.16 19.54
CA GLU A 8 -32.37 -1.01 20.16
C GLU A 8 -31.44 -0.34 21.19
N GLU A 9 -30.70 -1.12 21.99
CA GLU A 9 -29.73 -0.64 22.97
C GLU A 9 -28.51 0.03 22.30
N TYR A 10 -27.96 -0.59 21.25
CA TYR A 10 -26.79 -0.09 20.52
C TYR A 10 -27.15 0.36 19.10
N ILE A 11 -28.11 1.29 18.99
CA ILE A 11 -28.66 1.74 17.70
C ILE A 11 -27.60 2.31 16.74
N VAL A 12 -26.61 3.04 17.27
CA VAL A 12 -25.52 3.61 16.45
C VAL A 12 -24.60 2.51 15.93
N LEU A 13 -24.21 1.54 16.77
CA LEU A 13 -23.40 0.40 16.36
C LEU A 13 -24.12 -0.42 15.29
N THR A 14 -25.42 -0.66 15.47
CA THR A 14 -26.26 -1.38 14.49
C THR A 14 -26.26 -0.69 13.13
N ARG A 15 -26.43 0.64 13.11
CA ARG A 15 -26.36 1.44 11.88
C ARG A 15 -24.98 1.31 11.22
N LEU A 16 -23.89 1.38 11.99
CA LEU A 16 -22.53 1.27 11.48
C LEU A 16 -22.26 -0.13 10.89
N LEU A 17 -22.66 -1.19 11.58
CA LEU A 17 -22.54 -2.57 11.10
C LEU A 17 -23.32 -2.75 9.79
N ALA A 18 -24.59 -2.35 9.76
CA ALA A 18 -25.41 -2.42 8.54
C ALA A 18 -24.77 -1.65 7.37
N THR A 19 -24.25 -0.44 7.64
CA THR A 19 -23.57 0.38 6.64
C THR A 19 -22.30 -0.29 6.10
N LYS A 20 -21.46 -0.82 6.99
CA LYS A 20 -20.23 -1.55 6.62
C LYS A 20 -20.56 -2.82 5.83
N THR A 21 -21.59 -3.56 6.23
CA THR A 21 -22.08 -4.74 5.48
C THR A 21 -22.55 -4.36 4.08
N MET A 22 -23.33 -3.28 3.94
CA MET A 22 -23.77 -2.81 2.62
C MET A 22 -22.58 -2.44 1.72
N TYR A 23 -21.61 -1.70 2.25
CA TYR A 23 -20.39 -1.35 1.51
C TYR A 23 -19.58 -2.57 1.11
N TRP A 24 -19.42 -3.54 2.02
CA TRP A 24 -18.73 -4.79 1.71
C TRP A 24 -19.43 -5.55 0.57
N ILE A 25 -20.75 -5.74 0.64
CA ILE A 25 -21.53 -6.39 -0.43
C ILE A 25 -21.33 -5.65 -1.76
N GLN A 26 -21.43 -4.32 -1.77
CA GLN A 26 -21.27 -3.52 -2.98
C GLN A 26 -19.87 -3.64 -3.58
N ASN A 27 -18.83 -3.49 -2.76
CA ASN A 27 -17.44 -3.52 -3.22
C ASN A 27 -17.02 -4.91 -3.70
N THR A 28 -17.42 -5.97 -3.00
CA THR A 28 -17.18 -7.35 -3.44
C THR A 28 -17.94 -7.66 -4.73
N SER A 29 -19.20 -7.25 -4.83
CA SER A 29 -19.98 -7.44 -6.07
C SER A 29 -19.35 -6.69 -7.25
N GLU A 30 -18.93 -5.43 -7.04
CA GLU A 30 -18.24 -4.62 -8.04
C GLU A 30 -16.93 -5.29 -8.51
N LEU A 31 -16.11 -5.80 -7.58
CA LEU A 31 -14.90 -6.56 -7.90
C LEU A 31 -15.21 -7.78 -8.78
N LEU A 32 -16.19 -8.61 -8.39
CA LEU A 32 -16.51 -9.84 -9.11
C LEU A 32 -17.07 -9.56 -10.51
N ILE A 33 -17.91 -8.53 -10.66
CA ILE A 33 -18.43 -8.10 -11.96
C ILE A 33 -17.28 -7.64 -12.87
N ARG A 34 -16.40 -6.77 -12.35
CA ARG A 34 -15.25 -6.26 -13.11
C ARG A 34 -14.28 -7.38 -13.49
N PHE A 35 -14.00 -8.29 -12.56
CA PHE A 35 -13.19 -9.48 -12.83
C PHE A 35 -13.80 -10.31 -13.98
N HIS A 36 -15.10 -10.58 -13.92
CA HIS A 36 -15.79 -11.35 -14.96
C HIS A 36 -15.72 -10.65 -16.33
N GLN A 37 -15.93 -9.34 -16.37
CA GLN A 37 -15.85 -8.53 -17.59
C GLN A 37 -14.44 -8.47 -18.18
N ASP A 38 -13.42 -8.39 -17.32
CA ASP A 38 -12.02 -8.23 -17.76
C ASP A 38 -11.29 -9.56 -17.93
N LYS A 39 -11.90 -10.71 -17.59
CA LYS A 39 -11.22 -12.02 -17.51
C LYS A 39 -10.35 -12.35 -18.73
N GLY A 40 -10.86 -12.16 -19.95
CA GLY A 40 -10.09 -12.44 -21.17
C GLY A 40 -8.87 -11.53 -21.35
N LEU A 41 -8.98 -10.25 -20.96
CA LEU A 41 -7.84 -9.33 -20.92
C LEU A 41 -6.85 -9.75 -19.83
N LEU A 42 -7.33 -10.17 -18.66
CA LEU A 42 -6.45 -10.63 -17.59
C LEU A 42 -5.67 -11.89 -17.96
N GLU A 43 -6.30 -12.83 -18.67
CA GLU A 43 -5.64 -14.02 -19.22
C GLU A 43 -4.55 -13.64 -20.23
N SER A 44 -4.85 -12.68 -21.13
CA SER A 44 -3.88 -12.17 -22.10
C SER A 44 -2.68 -11.46 -21.44
N GLU A 45 -2.95 -10.52 -20.53
CA GLU A 45 -1.95 -9.62 -19.95
C GLU A 45 -1.12 -10.29 -18.83
N PHE A 46 -1.74 -11.09 -17.96
CA PHE A 46 -1.10 -11.63 -16.75
C PHE A 46 -0.82 -13.14 -16.79
N SER A 47 -1.32 -13.85 -17.81
CA SER A 47 -1.19 -15.32 -17.92
C SER A 47 -0.70 -15.79 -19.29
N ASN A 48 -0.15 -14.91 -20.13
CA ASN A 48 0.31 -15.23 -21.49
C ASN A 48 -0.77 -15.95 -22.34
N GLY A 49 -2.04 -15.56 -22.17
CA GLY A 49 -3.18 -16.15 -22.86
C GLY A 49 -3.67 -17.49 -22.30
N GLN A 50 -3.04 -18.03 -21.26
CA GLN A 50 -3.53 -19.23 -20.58
C GLN A 50 -4.72 -18.91 -19.68
N LYS A 51 -5.57 -19.91 -19.44
CA LYS A 51 -6.72 -19.78 -18.53
C LYS A 51 -6.23 -19.56 -17.10
N LEU A 52 -6.79 -18.57 -16.41
CA LEU A 52 -6.44 -18.29 -15.01
C LEU A 52 -6.89 -19.42 -14.06
N GLY A 53 -7.92 -20.20 -14.43
CA GLY A 53 -8.55 -21.18 -13.56
C GLY A 53 -9.57 -20.57 -12.59
N LYS A 54 -9.94 -21.30 -11.54
CA LYS A 54 -10.82 -20.83 -10.47
C LYS A 54 -10.08 -19.90 -9.51
N VAL A 55 -10.77 -18.88 -9.02
CA VAL A 55 -10.33 -18.09 -7.87
C VAL A 55 -10.52 -18.95 -6.62
N ILE A 56 -9.44 -19.21 -5.88
CA ILE A 56 -9.45 -20.03 -4.65
C ILE A 56 -9.54 -19.18 -3.38
N SER A 57 -9.06 -17.93 -3.42
CA SER A 57 -9.23 -16.96 -2.35
C SER A 57 -9.11 -15.52 -2.87
N ILE A 58 -9.68 -14.58 -2.12
CA ILE A 58 -9.54 -13.14 -2.34
C ILE A 58 -9.08 -12.51 -1.03
N ASP A 59 -7.84 -12.02 -1.01
CA ASP A 59 -7.30 -11.32 0.16
C ASP A 59 -7.71 -9.85 0.09
N THR A 60 -8.26 -9.31 1.19
CA THR A 60 -8.76 -7.92 1.26
C THR A 60 -8.59 -7.33 2.66
N GLY A 61 -8.84 -6.03 2.81
CA GLY A 61 -8.87 -5.33 4.10
C GLY A 61 -7.46 -5.02 4.60
N SER A 62 -7.33 -4.76 5.90
CA SER A 62 -6.08 -4.26 6.51
C SER A 62 -4.87 -5.18 6.39
N SER A 63 -5.07 -6.44 6.00
CA SER A 63 -3.97 -7.36 5.68
C SER A 63 -3.32 -7.07 4.32
N VAL A 64 -4.00 -6.31 3.45
CA VAL A 64 -3.57 -5.97 2.09
C VAL A 64 -3.41 -4.47 1.93
N SER A 65 -4.40 -3.68 2.34
CA SER A 65 -4.42 -2.23 2.19
C SER A 65 -5.54 -1.62 3.04
N ASP A 66 -5.34 -0.39 3.50
CA ASP A 66 -6.37 0.35 4.21
C ASP A 66 -7.63 0.56 3.37
N THR A 67 -8.76 0.71 4.06
CA THR A 67 -10.05 0.94 3.39
C THR A 67 -10.31 2.42 3.22
N HIS A 68 -10.65 2.84 2.01
CA HIS A 68 -10.99 4.23 1.68
C HIS A 68 -12.35 4.32 0.99
N ASN A 69 -12.88 5.53 0.79
CA ASN A 69 -14.06 5.81 -0.04
C ASN A 69 -15.18 4.75 0.05
N LYS A 70 -15.87 4.70 1.19
CA LYS A 70 -16.94 3.71 1.47
C LYS A 70 -16.45 2.26 1.46
N GLY A 71 -15.30 2.00 2.09
CA GLY A 71 -14.82 0.64 2.34
C GLY A 71 -14.13 -0.05 1.15
N LYS A 72 -13.79 0.69 0.10
CA LYS A 72 -12.99 0.19 -1.01
C LYS A 72 -11.57 -0.08 -0.54
N THR A 73 -11.00 -1.20 -0.96
CA THR A 73 -9.65 -1.64 -0.60
C THR A 73 -9.06 -2.42 -1.76
N VAL A 74 -7.74 -2.47 -1.82
CA VAL A 74 -7.02 -3.35 -2.76
C VAL A 74 -7.40 -4.81 -2.46
N ALA A 75 -7.52 -5.62 -3.51
CA ALA A 75 -7.81 -7.04 -3.38
C ALA A 75 -6.78 -7.88 -4.15
N ILE A 76 -6.33 -8.99 -3.59
CA ILE A 76 -5.46 -9.94 -4.28
C ILE A 76 -6.27 -11.18 -4.61
N LEU A 77 -6.42 -11.49 -5.90
CA LEU A 77 -7.11 -12.69 -6.37
C LEU A 77 -6.07 -13.79 -6.52
N ASN A 78 -6.24 -14.87 -5.78
CA ASN A 78 -5.40 -16.06 -5.86
C ASN A 78 -6.11 -17.12 -6.70
N PHE A 79 -5.43 -17.63 -7.71
CA PHE A 79 -5.97 -18.62 -8.63
C PHE A 79 -5.41 -20.03 -8.36
N GLU A 80 -6.18 -21.07 -8.70
CA GLU A 80 -5.74 -22.48 -8.55
C GLU A 80 -4.48 -22.81 -9.36
N THR A 81 -4.21 -22.03 -10.41
CA THR A 81 -2.99 -22.11 -11.24
C THR A 81 -1.74 -21.58 -10.53
N GLY A 82 -1.88 -20.94 -9.36
CA GLY A 82 -0.81 -20.26 -8.64
C GLY A 82 -0.61 -18.80 -9.06
N ILE A 83 -1.30 -18.34 -10.10
CA ILE A 83 -1.28 -16.94 -10.53
C ILE A 83 -1.94 -16.06 -9.46
N LYS A 84 -1.40 -14.85 -9.28
CA LYS A 84 -1.96 -13.82 -8.41
C LYS A 84 -2.10 -12.52 -9.18
N ILE A 85 -3.27 -11.87 -9.06
CA ILE A 85 -3.56 -10.59 -9.70
C ILE A 85 -4.08 -9.62 -8.64
N VAL A 86 -3.57 -8.39 -8.65
CA VAL A 86 -3.96 -7.35 -7.71
C VAL A 86 -5.01 -6.47 -8.37
N TYR A 87 -6.16 -6.33 -7.73
CA TYR A 87 -7.21 -5.38 -8.07
C TYR A 87 -7.08 -4.11 -7.24
N LYS A 88 -7.09 -2.96 -7.90
CA LYS A 88 -7.09 -1.65 -7.25
C LYS A 88 -8.37 -0.90 -7.64
N PRO A 89 -9.26 -0.55 -6.70
CA PRO A 89 -10.51 0.15 -6.98
C PRO A 89 -10.32 1.67 -7.21
N ARG A 90 -9.21 2.06 -7.87
CA ARG A 90 -8.85 3.43 -8.24
C ARG A 90 -8.23 3.47 -9.64
N SER A 91 -8.21 4.65 -10.27
CA SER A 91 -7.47 4.85 -11.52
C SER A 91 -6.00 4.43 -11.35
N LEU A 92 -5.47 3.73 -12.34
CA LEU A 92 -4.05 3.39 -12.44
C LEU A 92 -3.33 4.25 -13.49
N GLU A 93 -3.89 5.41 -13.84
CA GLU A 93 -3.24 6.31 -14.79
C GLU A 93 -1.89 6.79 -14.27
N ILE A 94 -1.80 7.14 -12.99
CA ILE A 94 -0.53 7.56 -12.37
C ILE A 94 0.51 6.44 -12.44
N ASP A 95 0.12 5.20 -12.14
CA ASP A 95 1.00 4.02 -12.21
C ASP A 95 1.51 3.80 -13.65
N VAL A 96 0.63 3.90 -14.65
CA VAL A 96 1.01 3.77 -16.07
C VAL A 96 1.95 4.89 -16.52
N LYS A 97 1.71 6.13 -16.09
CA LYS A 97 2.57 7.27 -16.43
C LYS A 97 3.93 7.17 -15.75
N PHE A 98 3.97 6.72 -14.49
CA PHE A 98 5.19 6.45 -13.76
C PHE A 98 6.02 5.36 -14.45
N ASN A 99 5.40 4.24 -14.84
CA ASN A 99 6.08 3.20 -15.62
C ASN A 99 6.69 3.73 -16.93
N LYS A 100 5.97 4.59 -17.66
CA LYS A 100 6.50 5.23 -18.87
C LYS A 100 7.72 6.11 -18.57
N PHE A 101 7.67 6.86 -17.47
CA PHE A 101 8.78 7.70 -17.04
C PHE A 101 10.01 6.86 -16.63
N VAL A 102 9.80 5.78 -15.88
CA VAL A 102 10.85 4.82 -15.52
C VAL A 102 11.51 4.23 -16.77
N ASN A 103 10.72 3.76 -17.75
CA ASN A 103 11.25 3.24 -19.00
C ASN A 103 12.03 4.30 -19.80
N TYR A 104 11.56 5.55 -19.79
CA TYR A 104 12.30 6.66 -20.38
C TYR A 104 13.67 6.86 -19.70
N LEU A 105 13.74 6.78 -18.37
CA LEU A 105 14.99 6.91 -17.62
C LEU A 105 15.95 5.75 -17.88
N ASN A 106 15.46 4.50 -17.92
CA ASN A 106 16.28 3.33 -18.27
C ASN A 106 16.95 3.53 -19.65
N GLY A 107 16.25 4.15 -20.61
CA GLY A 107 16.80 4.53 -21.92
C GLY A 107 17.86 5.63 -21.89
N LYS A 108 18.24 6.18 -20.72
CA LYS A 108 19.28 7.21 -20.54
C LYS A 108 20.60 6.64 -19.99
N ASN A 109 20.85 5.33 -20.14
CA ASN A 109 22.06 4.65 -19.67
C ASN A 109 22.27 4.76 -18.15
N LEU A 110 21.23 4.43 -17.38
CA LEU A 110 21.38 4.23 -15.95
C LEU A 110 22.39 3.11 -15.67
N SER A 111 23.13 3.20 -14.55
CA SER A 111 24.07 2.13 -14.18
C SER A 111 23.34 0.81 -13.92
N PHE A 112 22.13 0.89 -13.34
CA PHE A 112 21.24 -0.27 -13.19
C PHE A 112 19.80 0.14 -13.51
N ASP A 113 19.14 -0.61 -14.39
CA ASP A 113 17.75 -0.34 -14.77
C ASP A 113 16.80 -0.52 -13.59
N LEU A 114 15.78 0.35 -13.54
CA LEU A 114 14.65 0.23 -12.63
C LEU A 114 13.58 -0.68 -13.23
N LYS A 115 12.77 -1.32 -12.37
CA LYS A 115 11.73 -2.27 -12.80
C LYS A 115 10.34 -1.63 -12.71
N THR A 116 9.58 -1.74 -13.80
CA THR A 116 8.17 -1.33 -13.86
C THR A 116 7.23 -2.43 -13.40
N VAL A 117 6.04 -2.05 -12.91
CA VAL A 117 4.97 -2.99 -12.56
C VAL A 117 4.04 -3.15 -13.76
N HIS A 118 3.79 -4.37 -14.23
CA HIS A 118 2.82 -4.57 -15.29
C HIS A 118 1.40 -4.20 -14.81
N THR A 119 0.76 -3.27 -15.51
CA THR A 119 -0.42 -2.53 -15.03
C THR A 119 -1.44 -2.33 -16.15
N LEU A 120 -2.67 -2.78 -15.90
CA LEU A 120 -3.84 -2.59 -16.76
C LEU A 120 -4.78 -1.54 -16.15
N ASN A 121 -4.80 -0.33 -16.72
CA ASN A 121 -5.68 0.75 -16.29
C ASN A 121 -7.06 0.66 -16.97
N LYS A 122 -8.13 0.59 -16.18
CA LYS A 122 -9.54 0.59 -16.62
C LYS A 122 -10.25 1.90 -16.26
N LYS A 123 -9.50 3.01 -16.24
CA LYS A 123 -9.92 4.39 -15.94
C LYS A 123 -10.30 4.64 -14.48
N SER A 124 -11.32 3.95 -13.95
CA SER A 124 -11.78 4.16 -12.56
C SER A 124 -11.30 3.06 -11.59
N TYR A 125 -10.67 2.03 -12.12
CA TYR A 125 -10.06 0.91 -11.42
C TYR A 125 -8.94 0.35 -12.29
N GLY A 126 -8.22 -0.64 -11.79
CA GLY A 126 -7.33 -1.40 -12.64
C GLY A 126 -6.77 -2.64 -11.97
N TRP A 127 -5.89 -3.29 -12.71
CA TRP A 127 -5.26 -4.54 -12.34
C TRP A 127 -3.75 -4.40 -12.45
N THR A 128 -3.01 -4.98 -11.52
CA THR A 128 -1.55 -5.08 -11.61
C THR A 128 -1.09 -6.50 -11.39
N GLN A 129 0.09 -6.81 -11.89
CA GLN A 129 0.76 -8.05 -11.53
C GLN A 129 0.99 -8.07 -10.02
N PHE A 130 0.95 -9.27 -9.43
CA PHE A 130 1.39 -9.45 -8.06
C PHE A 130 2.92 -9.46 -8.01
N ILE A 131 3.49 -8.71 -7.07
CA ILE A 131 4.93 -8.66 -6.83
C ILE A 131 5.21 -9.48 -5.57
N SER A 132 5.97 -10.56 -5.70
CA SER A 132 6.39 -11.34 -4.54
C SER A 132 7.69 -10.80 -3.97
N TYR A 133 7.78 -10.81 -2.64
CA TYR A 133 9.04 -10.59 -1.95
C TYR A 133 10.05 -11.69 -2.35
N LYS A 134 11.29 -11.28 -2.61
CA LYS A 134 12.42 -12.19 -2.87
C LYS A 134 13.68 -11.61 -2.23
N GLU A 135 14.43 -12.45 -1.54
CA GLU A 135 15.72 -12.06 -0.96
C GLU A 135 16.80 -11.87 -2.04
N CYS A 136 17.74 -10.97 -1.76
CA CYS A 136 19.01 -10.95 -2.49
C CYS A 136 19.81 -12.21 -2.14
N GLN A 137 20.40 -12.84 -3.15
CA GLN A 137 21.18 -14.07 -3.03
C GLN A 137 22.68 -13.81 -2.88
N GLU A 138 23.15 -12.61 -3.25
CA GLU A 138 24.56 -12.23 -3.25
C GLU A 138 24.75 -10.77 -2.85
N GLU A 139 25.91 -10.43 -2.29
CA GLU A 139 26.25 -9.06 -1.85
C GLU A 139 26.16 -8.03 -3.00
N LEU A 140 26.53 -8.42 -4.22
CA LEU A 140 26.41 -7.56 -5.39
C LEU A 140 24.95 -7.14 -5.66
N GLN A 141 23.98 -8.02 -5.39
CA GLN A 141 22.55 -7.71 -5.55
C GLN A 141 22.10 -6.67 -4.52
N ILE A 142 22.65 -6.71 -3.31
CA ILE A 142 22.38 -5.71 -2.26
C ILE A 142 22.89 -4.34 -2.71
N GLY A 143 24.12 -4.26 -3.24
CA GLY A 143 24.67 -3.01 -3.76
C GLY A 143 23.81 -2.40 -4.87
N LYS A 144 23.34 -3.22 -5.80
CA LYS A 144 22.42 -2.79 -6.87
C LYS A 144 21.05 -2.36 -6.34
N PHE A 145 20.51 -3.07 -5.35
CA PHE A 145 19.26 -2.69 -4.69
C PHE A 145 19.33 -1.27 -4.13
N TYR A 146 20.38 -0.97 -3.35
CA TYR A 146 20.53 0.37 -2.76
C TYR A 146 20.86 1.46 -3.79
N TRP A 147 21.55 1.12 -4.89
CA TRP A 147 21.72 2.06 -5.99
C TRP A 147 20.36 2.44 -6.62
N ARG A 148 19.49 1.45 -6.84
CA ARG A 148 18.12 1.68 -7.36
C ARG A 148 17.26 2.45 -6.36
N ILE A 149 17.39 2.20 -5.06
CA ILE A 149 16.78 3.02 -4.00
C ILE A 149 17.23 4.48 -4.13
N GLY A 150 18.52 4.74 -4.34
CA GLY A 150 19.04 6.10 -4.56
C GLY A 150 18.40 6.79 -5.78
N SER A 151 18.17 6.03 -6.86
CA SER A 151 17.45 6.54 -8.04
C SER A 151 15.99 6.86 -7.73
N TYR A 152 15.29 5.97 -7.02
CA TYR A 152 13.92 6.24 -6.59
C TYR A 152 13.84 7.44 -5.67
N LEU A 153 14.79 7.63 -4.75
CA LEU A 153 14.83 8.79 -3.88
C LEU A 153 14.89 10.10 -4.68
N ALA A 154 15.73 10.16 -5.72
CA ALA A 154 15.83 11.33 -6.60
C ALA A 154 14.53 11.56 -7.40
N ILE A 155 13.94 10.50 -7.95
CA ILE A 155 12.68 10.57 -8.70
C ILE A 155 11.54 11.06 -7.81
N LEU A 156 11.36 10.45 -6.64
CA LEU A 156 10.31 10.75 -5.70
C LEU A 156 10.46 12.17 -5.12
N TYR A 157 11.69 12.61 -4.85
CA TYR A 157 11.97 13.99 -4.46
C TYR A 157 11.54 14.99 -5.54
N ALA A 158 11.92 14.74 -6.80
CA ALA A 158 11.55 15.61 -7.92
C ALA A 158 10.02 15.67 -8.16
N MET A 159 9.30 14.60 -7.79
CA MET A 159 7.84 14.53 -7.89
C MET A 159 7.12 15.00 -6.62
N ASN A 160 7.82 15.56 -5.63
CA ASN A 160 7.25 15.95 -4.34
C ASN A 160 6.39 14.83 -3.70
N ALA A 161 6.91 13.62 -3.75
CA ALA A 161 6.25 12.42 -3.26
C ALA A 161 6.31 12.33 -1.72
N VAL A 162 5.31 11.68 -1.13
CA VAL A 162 5.20 11.45 0.32
C VAL A 162 4.75 10.02 0.62
N ASP A 163 4.80 9.60 1.88
CA ASP A 163 4.12 8.37 2.36
C ASP A 163 4.63 7.04 1.74
N PHE A 164 5.89 6.97 1.32
CA PHE A 164 6.54 5.73 0.89
C PHE A 164 7.18 5.00 2.08
N HIS A 165 6.35 4.51 2.98
CA HIS A 165 6.75 3.76 4.17
C HIS A 165 6.94 2.25 3.89
N MET A 166 7.23 1.45 4.93
CA MET A 166 7.53 0.01 4.84
C MET A 166 6.50 -0.87 4.11
N GLN A 167 5.27 -0.40 3.92
CA GLN A 167 4.23 -1.16 3.20
C GLN A 167 4.21 -0.86 1.69
N ASN A 168 4.88 0.22 1.26
CA ASN A 168 4.82 0.73 -0.11
C ASN A 168 6.04 0.30 -0.94
N LEU A 169 6.99 -0.39 -0.33
CA LEU A 169 8.21 -0.90 -0.95
C LEU A 169 8.29 -2.43 -0.80
N ILE A 170 8.35 -3.15 -1.90
CA ILE A 170 8.61 -4.60 -1.92
C ILE A 170 10.00 -4.84 -2.51
N ALA A 171 10.83 -5.61 -1.79
CA ALA A 171 12.08 -6.11 -2.33
C ALA A 171 11.83 -7.37 -3.17
N GLU A 172 12.05 -7.27 -4.48
CA GLU A 172 12.03 -8.41 -5.40
C GLU A 172 13.46 -8.72 -5.86
N GLY A 173 14.26 -9.31 -4.96
CA GLY A 173 15.68 -9.53 -5.14
C GLY A 173 16.41 -8.19 -5.15
N GLU A 174 17.23 -7.95 -6.17
CA GLU A 174 17.93 -6.66 -6.35
C GLU A 174 17.03 -5.50 -6.81
N TYR A 175 15.72 -5.73 -6.99
CA TYR A 175 14.77 -4.71 -7.49
C TYR A 175 13.84 -4.21 -6.38
N PRO A 176 13.99 -2.96 -5.93
CA PRO A 176 12.98 -2.29 -5.13
C PRO A 176 11.76 -1.94 -5.99
N ILE A 177 10.56 -2.36 -5.56
CA ILE A 177 9.31 -2.12 -6.29
C ILE A 177 8.38 -1.25 -5.44
N LEU A 178 8.02 -0.08 -5.98
CA LEU A 178 7.04 0.81 -5.39
C LEU A 178 5.64 0.32 -5.77
N VAL A 179 4.82 -0.03 -4.79
CA VAL A 179 3.50 -0.66 -5.03
C VAL A 179 2.33 0.29 -4.86
N ASP A 180 2.52 1.46 -4.26
CA ASP A 180 1.52 2.52 -4.23
C ASP A 180 2.12 3.86 -4.62
N LEU A 181 1.47 4.53 -5.56
CA LEU A 181 1.95 5.73 -6.25
C LEU A 181 0.94 6.88 -6.17
N GLU A 182 -0.08 6.77 -5.32
CA GLU A 182 -1.12 7.79 -5.18
C GLU A 182 -0.66 9.06 -4.44
N SER A 183 0.46 8.96 -3.73
CA SER A 183 1.07 10.04 -2.96
C SER A 183 2.15 10.83 -3.74
N LEU A 184 2.21 10.66 -5.07
CA LEU A 184 3.03 11.50 -5.95
C LEU A 184 2.39 12.89 -6.16
N PHE A 185 3.21 13.90 -6.41
CA PHE A 185 2.78 15.29 -6.64
C PHE A 185 1.96 15.88 -5.50
N HIS A 186 2.35 15.56 -4.27
CA HIS A 186 1.61 16.02 -3.09
C HIS A 186 1.71 17.53 -2.92
N ASN A 187 0.66 18.16 -2.38
CA ASN A 187 0.73 19.58 -2.06
C ASN A 187 1.57 19.79 -0.79
N ASN A 188 2.18 20.96 -0.65
CA ASN A 188 2.88 21.29 0.58
C ASN A 188 1.89 21.86 1.59
N SER A 189 1.98 21.39 2.84
CA SER A 189 1.24 21.99 3.94
C SER A 189 1.72 23.43 4.14
N THR A 190 0.78 24.36 4.26
CA THR A 190 1.10 25.74 4.62
C THR A 190 1.20 25.85 6.13
N TYR A 191 2.41 26.06 6.64
CA TYR A 191 2.62 26.38 8.06
C TYR A 191 2.27 27.84 8.32
N THR A 192 1.30 28.08 9.18
CA THR A 192 0.95 29.45 9.64
C THR A 192 1.74 29.86 10.88
N ASP A 193 2.38 28.90 11.56
CA ASP A 193 3.27 29.17 12.69
C ASP A 193 4.66 29.60 12.19
N THR A 194 5.16 30.71 12.71
CA THR A 194 6.48 31.27 12.37
C THR A 194 7.56 30.95 13.39
N SER A 195 7.28 30.07 14.36
CA SER A 195 8.26 29.63 15.36
C SER A 195 9.50 29.01 14.73
N ALA A 196 10.64 29.07 15.44
CA ALA A 196 11.88 28.43 14.99
C ALA A 196 11.69 26.92 14.78
N PHE A 197 10.86 26.29 15.62
CA PHE A 197 10.49 24.88 15.49
C PHE A 197 9.73 24.61 14.20
N SER A 198 8.71 25.42 13.87
CA SER A 198 7.94 25.26 12.63
C SER A 198 8.80 25.44 11.39
N ARG A 199 9.72 26.42 11.39
CA ARG A 199 10.68 26.60 10.28
C ARG A 199 11.60 25.40 10.12
N ALA A 200 12.10 24.83 11.23
CA ALA A 200 12.92 23.62 11.18
C ALA A 200 12.14 22.41 10.63
N GLN A 201 10.86 22.24 11.02
CA GLN A 201 10.00 21.20 10.46
C GLN A 201 9.77 21.40 8.96
N GLU A 202 9.51 22.63 8.51
CA GLU A 202 9.35 22.95 7.10
C GLU A 202 10.60 22.58 6.28
N HIS A 203 11.80 22.84 6.78
CA HIS A 203 13.04 22.41 6.12
C HIS A 203 13.15 20.89 5.99
N ILE A 204 12.74 20.14 7.02
CA ILE A 204 12.72 18.68 6.99
C ILE A 204 11.68 18.19 5.97
N GLU A 205 10.50 18.80 5.92
CA GLU A 205 9.45 18.45 4.97
C GLU A 205 9.81 18.78 3.52
N ARG A 206 10.64 19.80 3.29
CA ARG A 206 11.16 20.11 1.94
C ARG A 206 12.38 19.27 1.57
N SER A 207 12.70 18.23 2.33
CA SER A 207 13.83 17.34 2.07
C SER A 207 13.37 15.94 1.66
N VAL A 208 14.33 15.11 1.25
CA VAL A 208 14.12 13.68 0.95
C VAL A 208 13.53 12.88 2.11
N LEU A 209 13.62 13.38 3.36
CA LEU A 209 13.04 12.71 4.53
C LEU A 209 11.51 12.68 4.50
N ARG A 210 10.85 13.59 3.78
CA ARG A 210 9.39 13.60 3.66
C ARG A 210 8.86 12.42 2.83
N ILE A 211 9.70 11.86 1.97
CA ILE A 211 9.32 10.76 1.07
C ILE A 211 8.92 9.53 1.88
N GLY A 212 9.57 9.27 3.02
CA GLY A 212 9.32 8.10 3.87
C GLY A 212 10.21 6.88 3.58
N LEU A 213 11.08 6.95 2.57
CA LEU A 213 12.00 5.83 2.27
C LEU A 213 13.13 5.70 3.30
N LEU A 214 13.69 6.83 3.75
CA LEU A 214 14.90 6.85 4.58
C LEU A 214 14.59 6.63 6.06
N PRO A 215 15.46 5.92 6.80
CA PRO A 215 15.35 5.73 8.24
C PRO A 215 15.11 7.03 9.01
N ARG A 216 14.04 7.06 9.79
CA ARG A 216 13.68 8.19 10.65
C ARG A 216 12.79 7.72 11.78
N LYS A 217 13.31 7.81 13.01
CA LYS A 217 12.50 7.61 14.21
C LYS A 217 11.55 8.79 14.41
N ILE A 218 10.27 8.49 14.58
CA ILE A 218 9.22 9.45 14.95
C ILE A 218 8.82 9.24 16.41
N ASN A 219 8.29 10.30 17.05
CA ASN A 219 7.79 10.28 18.42
C ASN A 219 8.83 9.88 19.50
N SER A 220 10.11 10.15 19.26
CA SER A 220 11.15 9.95 20.28
C SER A 220 10.96 10.92 21.46
N LYS A 221 11.11 10.41 22.68
CA LYS A 221 10.98 11.17 23.94
C LYS A 221 11.84 10.53 25.03
N ALA A 222 12.04 11.20 26.16
CA ALA A 222 12.81 10.65 27.27
C ALA A 222 12.26 9.27 27.68
N GLY A 223 13.10 8.23 27.64
CA GLY A 223 12.71 6.85 27.94
C GLY A 223 12.03 6.08 26.80
N PHE A 224 11.90 6.66 25.59
CA PHE A 224 11.31 6.00 24.43
C PHE A 224 12.03 6.43 23.14
N GLU A 225 12.73 5.49 22.49
CA GLU A 225 13.58 5.79 21.34
C GLU A 225 12.84 6.30 20.11
N GLY A 226 11.53 6.10 20.03
CA GLY A 226 10.75 6.35 18.81
C GLY A 226 10.54 5.09 17.99
N ILE A 227 9.65 5.18 17.01
CA ILE A 227 9.41 4.12 16.02
C ILE A 227 9.90 4.58 14.66
N ASP A 228 10.47 3.68 13.88
CA ASP A 228 10.81 3.89 12.49
C ASP A 228 9.79 3.14 11.61
N LEU A 229 9.04 3.90 10.81
CA LEU A 229 8.08 3.35 9.84
C LEU A 229 8.60 3.48 8.40
N SER A 230 9.81 4.00 8.21
CA SER A 230 10.38 4.20 6.88
C SER A 230 10.57 2.90 6.14
N ALA A 231 10.61 2.97 4.81
CA ALA A 231 10.75 1.78 3.99
C ALA A 231 12.05 0.99 4.21
N LEU A 232 13.13 1.66 4.60
CA LEU A 232 14.45 1.04 4.78
C LEU A 232 14.84 0.85 6.26
N GLY A 233 14.19 1.56 7.18
CA GLY A 233 14.54 1.56 8.60
C GLY A 233 13.57 0.79 9.49
N ALA A 234 12.37 0.48 9.00
CA ALA A 234 11.38 -0.22 9.80
C ALA A 234 11.82 -1.64 10.17
N GLN A 235 11.58 -2.00 11.42
CA GLN A 235 11.87 -3.31 11.99
C GLN A 235 10.61 -3.92 12.60
N GLU A 236 10.52 -5.25 12.53
CA GLU A 236 9.50 -5.99 13.27
C GLU A 236 9.76 -5.91 14.79
N GLY A 237 8.69 -5.95 15.58
CA GLY A 237 8.78 -5.94 17.06
C GLY A 237 8.98 -4.56 17.69
N GLN A 238 8.92 -3.46 16.93
CA GLN A 238 8.96 -2.12 17.48
C GLN A 238 7.77 -1.82 18.39
N VAL A 239 8.03 -1.14 19.52
CA VAL A 239 6.98 -0.79 20.50
C VAL A 239 6.31 0.53 20.11
N SER A 240 4.98 0.52 19.97
CA SER A 240 4.20 1.73 19.67
C SER A 240 4.32 2.79 20.78
N PRO A 241 4.46 4.09 20.43
CA PRO A 241 4.42 5.19 21.41
C PRO A 241 3.05 5.37 22.07
N HIS A 242 2.00 4.77 21.48
CA HIS A 242 0.62 4.87 21.92
C HIS A 242 0.12 3.48 22.37
N LYS A 243 -0.52 3.43 23.54
CA LYS A 243 -1.33 2.28 23.92
C LYS A 243 -2.46 2.14 22.91
N THR A 244 -2.56 0.99 22.29
CA THR A 244 -3.68 0.65 21.42
C THR A 244 -4.59 -0.31 22.16
N SER A 245 -5.89 -0.11 21.99
CA SER A 245 -6.88 -1.04 22.51
C SER A 245 -6.81 -2.35 21.74
N THR A 246 -6.74 -3.45 22.46
CA THR A 246 -6.65 -4.81 21.92
C THR A 246 -7.92 -5.58 22.25
N ILE A 247 -8.33 -6.46 21.34
CA ILE A 247 -9.43 -7.39 21.61
C ILE A 247 -8.83 -8.59 22.35
N VAL A 248 -9.22 -8.76 23.61
CA VAL A 248 -8.84 -9.89 24.45
C VAL A 248 -9.96 -10.92 24.44
N ASP A 249 -9.59 -12.20 24.54
CA ASP A 249 -10.52 -13.33 24.45
C ASP A 249 -11.35 -13.31 23.15
N ARG A 250 -10.68 -12.98 22.04
CA ARG A 250 -11.27 -13.03 20.71
C ARG A 250 -11.92 -14.39 20.49
N ASP A 251 -13.15 -14.37 20.00
CA ASP A 251 -14.00 -15.54 19.73
C ASP A 251 -14.51 -16.31 20.97
N LYS A 252 -14.39 -15.75 22.18
CA LYS A 252 -15.04 -16.25 23.40
C LYS A 252 -16.17 -15.32 23.86
N ASP A 253 -17.03 -15.81 24.75
CA ASP A 253 -18.06 -15.02 25.43
C ASP A 253 -17.50 -14.00 26.43
N THR A 254 -16.22 -14.11 26.80
CA THR A 254 -15.48 -13.14 27.63
C THR A 254 -14.77 -12.05 26.81
N VAL A 255 -15.08 -11.92 25.51
CA VAL A 255 -14.45 -10.94 24.61
C VAL A 255 -14.59 -9.52 25.16
N ARG A 256 -13.48 -8.80 25.26
CA ARG A 256 -13.43 -7.43 25.78
C ARG A 256 -12.34 -6.62 25.12
N ILE A 257 -12.39 -5.32 25.31
CA ILE A 257 -11.38 -4.38 24.84
C ILE A 257 -10.53 -3.96 26.04
N GLU A 258 -9.22 -4.19 25.96
CA GLU A 258 -8.21 -3.73 26.94
C GLU A 258 -7.24 -2.74 26.31
#